data_AF-A0A1Q5TET2-F1
#
_entry.id   AF-A0A1Q5TET2-F1
#
_cell.length_a   1.000
_cell.length_b   1.000
_cell.length_c   1.000
_cell.angle_alpha   90.00
_cell.angle_beta   90.00
_cell.angle_gamma   90.00
#
_symmetry.space_group_name_H-M   'P 1'
#
loop_
_entity.id
_entity.type
_entity.pdbx_description
1 polymer ?
#
loop_
_entity_poly.entity_id
_entity_poly.type
_entity_poly.pdbx_seq_one_letter_code
_entity_poly.pdbx_strand_id
1 'polypeptide(L)'
;MTRPGAVAQQDSPHPHEVFLDPTGSFVVSPDLGADLLRVYSIDSGSGKLQQCPPVNITFGSGPRHGVFWTDGTNRDTHSGSQDGRPEHSRQVAAVGKTMLYLANEIGGTLNVFEVAYARSGCLSFQKTQTMVPYTNSTMPKGATPAEIRMVGNALYVSIRTDQGFAPNDSIVTLDRNPRTGAVMLRNKTSSYGKVPRTFTINRAGDLVAIGNQATSTVAIVRRDRETGNLGEEIAVLQVGEPGKVGTAEGLSSVIWDE
;
A
#
# COMPACT_ATOMS: atom_id res chain seq x y z
N MET A 1 -24.78 -7.68 2.05
CA MET A 1 -24.78 -6.23 1.75
C MET A 1 -26.21 -5.81 1.49
N THR A 2 -26.74 -4.78 2.14
CA THR A 2 -28.13 -4.33 1.89
C THR A 2 -28.23 -3.09 1.01
N ARG A 3 -27.12 -2.42 0.65
CA ARG A 3 -27.11 -1.34 -0.35
C ARG A 3 -25.78 -1.27 -1.12
N PRO A 4 -25.81 -1.02 -2.44
CA PRO A 4 -24.64 -0.53 -3.20
C PRO A 4 -24.02 0.70 -2.51
N GLY A 5 -22.70 0.84 -2.58
CA GLY A 5 -21.95 1.96 -1.99
C GLY A 5 -22.16 3.29 -2.71
N ALA A 6 -21.33 4.28 -2.38
CA ALA A 6 -21.55 5.69 -2.78
C ALA A 6 -21.38 5.93 -4.30
N VAL A 7 -20.67 5.04 -4.99
CA VAL A 7 -20.31 5.18 -6.42
C VAL A 7 -20.40 3.84 -7.14
N ALA A 8 -20.35 3.86 -8.48
CA ALA A 8 -20.49 2.67 -9.32
C ALA A 8 -19.48 1.56 -9.01
N GLN A 9 -18.25 1.91 -8.60
CA GLN A 9 -17.21 0.98 -8.19
C GLN A 9 -17.50 0.25 -6.86
N GLN A 10 -18.63 0.55 -6.21
CA GLN A 10 -19.06 -0.06 -4.96
C GLN A 10 -20.41 -0.77 -5.10
N ASP A 11 -20.73 -1.24 -6.31
CA ASP A 11 -21.93 -2.02 -6.59
C ASP A 11 -21.93 -3.41 -5.93
N SER A 12 -20.75 -3.93 -5.60
CA SER A 12 -20.49 -5.27 -5.07
C SER A 12 -19.15 -5.29 -4.31
N PRO A 13 -18.78 -6.38 -3.59
CA PRO A 13 -17.46 -6.47 -2.98
C PRO A 13 -16.35 -6.52 -4.05
N HIS A 14 -15.31 -5.70 -3.88
CA HIS A 14 -14.13 -5.62 -4.74
C HIS A 14 -12.84 -5.64 -3.90
N PRO A 15 -12.44 -6.82 -3.36
CA PRO A 15 -11.11 -6.99 -2.74
C PRO A 15 -9.99 -6.58 -3.71
N HIS A 16 -9.09 -5.71 -3.25
CA HIS A 16 -8.12 -5.06 -4.14
C HIS A 16 -6.65 -5.41 -3.81
N GLU A 17 -6.35 -5.84 -2.58
CA GLU A 17 -5.05 -6.39 -2.18
C GLU A 17 -5.26 -7.53 -1.19
N VAL A 18 -4.27 -8.42 -1.07
CA VAL A 18 -4.18 -9.42 -0.02
C VAL A 18 -2.73 -9.44 0.47
N PHE A 19 -2.52 -9.19 1.76
CA PHE A 19 -1.17 -9.18 2.35
C PHE A 19 -1.18 -9.72 3.78
N LEU A 20 -0.01 -10.19 4.21
CA LEU A 20 0.18 -10.72 5.55
C LEU A 20 0.41 -9.60 6.56
N ASP A 21 -0.02 -9.83 7.79
CA ASP A 21 0.47 -9.06 8.92
C ASP A 21 1.95 -9.39 9.20
N PRO A 22 2.67 -8.53 9.95
CA PRO A 22 4.08 -8.74 10.30
C PRO A 22 4.44 -10.08 10.94
N THR A 23 3.49 -10.77 11.60
CA THR A 23 3.72 -12.11 12.18
C THR A 23 3.52 -13.25 11.18
N GLY A 24 2.88 -12.99 10.04
CA GLY A 24 2.42 -14.01 9.11
C GLY A 24 1.34 -14.94 9.69
N SER A 25 0.60 -14.47 10.70
CA SER A 25 -0.49 -15.22 11.36
C SER A 25 -1.87 -14.74 10.93
N PHE A 26 -1.94 -13.62 10.22
CA PHE A 26 -3.16 -13.04 9.70
C PHE A 26 -3.00 -12.63 8.23
N VAL A 27 -4.08 -12.77 7.48
CA VAL A 27 -4.27 -12.19 6.15
C VAL A 27 -5.19 -10.99 6.28
N VAL A 28 -4.82 -9.90 5.62
CA VAL A 28 -5.61 -8.68 5.52
C VAL A 28 -5.94 -8.40 4.05
N SER A 29 -7.19 -8.00 3.77
CA SER A 29 -7.64 -7.68 2.42
C SER A 29 -8.54 -6.44 2.40
N PRO A 30 -8.04 -5.29 1.89
CA PRO A 30 -8.85 -4.12 1.59
C PRO A 30 -9.90 -4.44 0.54
N ASP A 31 -11.16 -4.17 0.85
CA ASP A 31 -12.30 -4.35 -0.05
C ASP A 31 -12.86 -2.98 -0.44
N LEU A 32 -12.46 -2.54 -1.64
CA LEU A 32 -12.80 -1.24 -2.21
C LEU A 32 -14.32 -1.09 -2.33
N GLY A 33 -14.98 -2.15 -2.79
CA GLY A 33 -16.41 -2.16 -3.08
C GLY A 33 -17.28 -2.16 -1.82
N ALA A 34 -16.77 -2.71 -0.72
CA ALA A 34 -17.50 -2.85 0.53
C ALA A 34 -17.19 -1.76 1.57
N ASP A 35 -16.17 -0.91 1.36
CA ASP A 35 -15.57 -0.07 2.41
C ASP A 35 -15.15 -0.87 3.66
N LEU A 36 -14.55 -2.04 3.45
CA LEU A 36 -14.10 -2.92 4.54
C LEU A 36 -12.61 -3.20 4.45
N LEU A 37 -11.98 -3.35 5.61
CA LEU A 37 -10.74 -4.11 5.74
C LEU A 37 -11.10 -5.50 6.27
N ARG A 38 -10.99 -6.51 5.40
CA ARG A 38 -11.24 -7.90 5.77
C ARG A 38 -10.02 -8.46 6.46
N VAL A 39 -10.25 -9.26 7.49
CA VAL A 39 -9.19 -9.85 8.33
C VAL A 39 -9.49 -11.33 8.51
N TYR A 40 -8.46 -12.15 8.38
CA TYR A 40 -8.54 -13.59 8.58
C TYR A 40 -7.35 -14.05 9.40
N SER A 41 -7.57 -14.85 10.44
CA SER A 41 -6.47 -15.57 11.09
C SER A 41 -6.11 -16.82 10.29
N ILE A 42 -4.84 -17.20 10.34
CA ILE A 42 -4.30 -18.39 9.69
C ILE A 42 -4.11 -19.46 10.75
N ASP A 43 -4.80 -20.58 10.60
CA ASP A 43 -4.53 -21.77 11.40
C ASP A 43 -3.13 -22.31 11.04
N SER A 44 -2.20 -22.31 11.98
CA SER A 44 -0.79 -22.64 11.71
C SER A 44 -0.55 -24.12 11.38
N GLY A 45 -1.47 -25.01 11.76
CA GLY A 45 -1.37 -26.44 11.46
C GLY A 45 -1.90 -26.81 10.08
N SER A 46 -2.98 -26.17 9.62
CA SER A 46 -3.68 -26.51 8.38
C SER A 46 -3.58 -25.45 7.29
N GLY A 47 -3.13 -24.23 7.60
CA GLY A 47 -3.14 -23.08 6.70
C GLY A 47 -4.54 -22.52 6.40
N LYS A 48 -5.60 -23.05 7.02
CA LYS A 48 -6.97 -22.59 6.78
C LYS A 48 -7.20 -21.20 7.36
N LEU A 49 -7.92 -20.38 6.61
CA LEU A 49 -8.31 -19.04 7.03
C LEU A 49 -9.59 -19.09 7.87
N GLN A 50 -9.57 -18.43 9.02
CA GLN A 50 -10.76 -18.19 9.83
C GLN A 50 -11.09 -16.70 9.79
N GLN A 51 -12.33 -16.38 9.44
CA GLN A 51 -12.75 -14.98 9.29
C GLN A 51 -12.84 -14.29 10.65
N CYS A 52 -12.20 -13.12 10.74
CA CYS A 52 -12.35 -12.18 11.84
C CYS A 52 -13.44 -11.14 11.53
N PRO A 53 -13.96 -10.43 12.54
CA PRO A 53 -14.76 -9.24 12.30
C PRO A 53 -13.99 -8.26 11.39
N PRO A 54 -14.59 -7.77 10.29
CA PRO A 54 -13.93 -6.80 9.43
C PRO A 54 -13.87 -5.42 10.12
N VAL A 55 -12.94 -4.58 9.67
CA VAL A 55 -12.90 -3.17 10.06
C VAL A 55 -13.73 -2.36 9.08
N ASN A 56 -14.66 -1.55 9.58
CA ASN A 56 -15.37 -0.57 8.75
C ASN A 56 -14.43 0.57 8.39
N ILE A 57 -14.23 0.78 7.09
CA ILE A 57 -13.55 1.95 6.56
C ILE A 57 -14.61 3.02 6.27
N THR A 58 -14.20 4.28 6.18
CA THR A 58 -15.10 5.39 5.90
C THR A 58 -15.93 5.10 4.64
N PHE A 59 -17.25 5.24 4.74
CA PHE A 59 -18.16 5.00 3.61
C PHE A 59 -17.79 5.88 2.40
N GLY A 60 -17.75 5.29 1.21
CA GLY A 60 -17.37 5.93 -0.04
C GLY A 60 -15.87 6.15 -0.22
N SER A 61 -15.02 5.58 0.64
CA SER A 61 -13.56 5.83 0.56
C SER A 61 -12.83 4.82 -0.32
N GLY A 62 -13.31 3.58 -0.42
CA GLY A 62 -12.74 2.54 -1.27
C GLY A 62 -11.32 2.14 -0.87
N PRO A 63 -11.12 1.38 0.22
CA PRO A 63 -9.80 0.94 0.66
C PRO A 63 -9.16 0.04 -0.39
N ARG A 64 -7.91 0.33 -0.75
CA ARG A 64 -7.25 -0.27 -1.91
C ARG A 64 -6.02 -1.08 -1.53
N HIS A 65 -4.93 -0.41 -1.16
CA HIS A 65 -3.65 -1.05 -0.78
C HIS A 65 -3.21 -0.57 0.60
N GLY A 66 -2.47 -1.41 1.32
CA GLY A 66 -1.94 -1.07 2.65
C GLY A 66 -0.51 -1.57 2.89
N VAL A 67 0.12 -1.01 3.92
CA VAL A 67 1.44 -1.45 4.37
C VAL A 67 1.52 -1.40 5.89
N PHE A 68 2.10 -2.45 6.48
CA PHE A 68 2.37 -2.50 7.91
C PHE A 68 3.74 -1.88 8.24
N TRP A 69 3.82 -1.28 9.42
CA TRP A 69 5.07 -0.92 10.07
C TRP A 69 5.13 -1.56 11.45
N THR A 70 6.32 -1.98 11.87
CA THR A 70 6.60 -2.40 13.25
C THR A 70 7.89 -1.75 13.74
N ASP A 71 8.01 -1.52 15.04
CA ASP A 71 9.28 -1.15 15.69
C ASP A 71 10.24 -2.35 15.85
N GLY A 72 9.75 -3.59 15.68
CA GLY A 72 10.43 -4.82 16.06
C GLY A 72 10.82 -5.77 14.93
N THR A 73 10.45 -5.53 13.68
CA THR A 73 10.83 -6.42 12.55
C THR A 73 11.14 -5.62 11.30
N ASN A 74 12.32 -4.99 11.28
CA ASN A 74 12.96 -4.58 10.03
C ASN A 74 13.62 -5.81 9.36
N ARG A 75 12.84 -6.86 9.15
CA ARG A 75 13.17 -7.94 8.21
C ARG A 75 12.12 -7.86 7.12
N ASP A 76 12.57 -7.44 5.95
CA ASP A 76 11.80 -7.39 4.73
C ASP A 76 10.87 -8.60 4.62
N THR A 77 9.57 -8.37 4.45
CA THR A 77 8.55 -9.41 4.27
C THR A 77 8.67 -10.17 2.94
N HIS A 78 9.87 -10.19 2.34
CA HIS A 78 10.23 -10.91 1.12
C HIS A 78 11.53 -11.72 1.29
N SER A 79 11.89 -12.15 2.51
CA SER A 79 12.87 -13.23 2.66
C SER A 79 12.16 -14.58 2.50
N GLY A 80 12.17 -15.11 1.27
CA GLY A 80 12.10 -16.56 1.10
C GLY A 80 13.21 -17.19 1.95
N SER A 81 12.84 -18.12 2.82
CA SER A 81 13.78 -18.87 3.67
C SER A 81 14.83 -19.54 2.78
N GLN A 82 16.10 -19.14 2.89
CA GLN A 82 17.21 -19.77 2.15
C GLN A 82 17.54 -21.18 2.64
N ASP A 83 17.02 -21.60 3.79
CA ASP A 83 17.23 -22.96 4.30
C ASP A 83 15.87 -23.64 4.46
N GLY A 84 15.57 -24.63 3.62
CA GLY A 84 14.32 -25.39 3.58
C GLY A 84 14.03 -26.25 4.82
N ARG A 85 14.14 -25.69 6.02
CA ARG A 85 13.76 -26.30 7.29
C ARG A 85 12.58 -25.52 7.88
N PRO A 86 11.44 -26.18 8.17
CA PRO A 86 10.35 -25.52 8.87
C PRO A 86 10.78 -25.25 10.32
N GLU A 87 11.02 -23.99 10.67
CA GLU A 87 11.14 -23.57 12.08
C GLU A 87 9.75 -23.72 12.74
N HIS A 88 9.53 -24.88 13.37
CA HIS A 88 8.33 -25.20 14.15
C HIS A 88 8.30 -24.52 15.53
N SER A 89 8.73 -23.27 15.62
CA SER A 89 8.49 -22.44 16.80
C SER A 89 8.15 -21.02 16.39
N ARG A 90 6.93 -20.83 15.85
CA ARG A 90 6.25 -19.53 15.91
C ARG A 90 5.89 -19.24 17.37
N GLN A 91 6.89 -18.98 18.21
CA GLN A 91 6.65 -18.12 19.36
C GLN A 91 6.18 -16.80 18.74
N VAL A 92 5.00 -16.35 19.16
CA VAL A 92 4.48 -15.02 18.85
C VAL A 92 5.52 -14.05 19.38
N ALA A 93 6.51 -13.69 18.56
CA ALA A 93 7.40 -12.60 18.88
C ALA A 93 6.47 -11.45 19.21
N ALA A 94 6.62 -10.89 20.42
CA ALA A 94 5.86 -9.70 20.80
C ALA A 94 6.16 -8.67 19.71
N VAL A 95 5.23 -8.51 18.77
CA VAL A 95 5.31 -7.44 17.80
C VAL A 95 5.21 -6.21 18.67
N GLY A 96 6.25 -5.38 18.68
CA GLY A 96 6.15 -4.12 19.37
C GLY A 96 5.12 -3.24 18.66
N LYS A 97 5.25 -1.92 18.78
CA LYS A 97 4.26 -1.01 18.22
C LYS A 97 4.05 -1.31 16.73
N THR A 98 2.80 -1.61 16.37
CA THR A 98 2.42 -1.94 15.00
C THR A 98 1.45 -0.92 14.46
N MET A 99 1.70 -0.45 13.24
CA MET A 99 0.83 0.46 12.51
C MET A 99 0.42 -0.15 11.18
N LEU A 100 -0.78 0.16 10.72
CA LEU A 100 -1.23 -0.07 9.34
C LEU A 100 -1.50 1.27 8.67
N TYR A 101 -0.95 1.45 7.47
CA TYR A 101 -1.22 2.58 6.59
C TYR A 101 -2.05 2.08 5.41
N LEU A 102 -3.21 2.68 5.17
CA LEU A 102 -4.17 2.22 4.19
C LEU A 102 -4.52 3.35 3.21
N ALA A 103 -4.22 3.15 1.93
CA ALA A 103 -4.62 4.05 0.85
C ALA A 103 -6.05 3.74 0.40
N ASN A 104 -6.87 4.79 0.35
CA ASN A 104 -8.26 4.74 -0.06
C ASN A 104 -8.41 5.43 -1.43
N GLU A 105 -8.80 4.66 -2.43
CA GLU A 105 -8.87 5.06 -3.84
C GLU A 105 -9.91 6.13 -4.08
N ILE A 106 -11.18 5.83 -3.80
CA ILE A 106 -12.34 6.64 -4.20
C ILE A 106 -12.37 7.94 -3.39
N GLY A 107 -12.14 7.83 -2.09
CA GLY A 107 -12.17 8.98 -1.18
C GLY A 107 -10.92 9.86 -1.27
N GLY A 108 -9.86 9.42 -1.95
CA GLY A 108 -8.63 10.18 -2.06
C GLY A 108 -7.92 10.38 -0.72
N THR A 109 -8.03 9.42 0.20
CA THR A 109 -7.51 9.55 1.58
C THR A 109 -6.51 8.46 1.92
N LEU A 110 -5.75 8.70 2.99
CA LEU A 110 -4.97 7.71 3.70
C LEU A 110 -5.55 7.56 5.12
N ASN A 111 -5.66 6.33 5.61
CA ASN A 111 -5.96 6.04 7.01
C ASN A 111 -4.73 5.46 7.70
N VAL A 112 -4.54 5.84 8.96
CA VAL A 112 -3.52 5.28 9.84
C VAL A 112 -4.21 4.56 10.99
N PHE A 113 -3.81 3.33 11.24
CA PHE A 113 -4.32 2.52 12.34
C PHE A 113 -3.18 2.10 13.26
N GLU A 114 -3.39 2.21 14.56
CA GLU A 114 -2.65 1.42 15.53
C GLU A 114 -3.25 0.02 15.58
N VAL A 115 -2.39 -1.00 15.55
CA VAL A 115 -2.79 -2.40 15.45
C VAL A 115 -2.35 -3.13 16.71
N ALA A 116 -3.29 -3.79 17.37
CA ALA A 116 -3.00 -4.57 18.56
C ALA A 116 -3.24 -6.06 18.33
N TYR A 117 -2.31 -6.84 18.87
CA TYR A 117 -2.33 -8.30 18.86
C TYR A 117 -2.91 -8.81 20.17
N ALA A 118 -4.08 -9.42 20.10
CA ALA A 118 -4.62 -10.14 21.24
C ALA A 118 -3.83 -11.45 21.46
N ARG A 119 -3.69 -11.88 22.73
CA ARG A 119 -3.06 -13.18 23.07
C ARG A 119 -3.79 -14.36 22.43
N SER A 120 -5.10 -14.21 22.25
CA SER A 120 -5.98 -15.10 21.50
C SER A 120 -7.05 -14.27 20.82
N GLY A 121 -7.49 -14.70 19.63
CA GLY A 121 -8.50 -14.00 18.85
C GLY A 121 -7.91 -13.15 17.72
N CYS A 122 -8.72 -12.20 17.25
CA CYS A 122 -8.44 -11.40 16.05
C CYS A 122 -7.63 -10.13 16.36
N LEU A 123 -6.98 -9.58 15.34
CA LEU A 123 -6.38 -8.25 15.38
C LEU A 123 -7.43 -7.18 15.68
N SER A 124 -7.05 -6.15 16.44
CA SER A 124 -7.84 -4.93 16.58
C SER A 124 -7.13 -3.75 15.93
N PHE A 125 -7.95 -2.85 15.36
CA PHE A 125 -7.49 -1.70 14.59
C PHE A 125 -8.11 -0.44 15.15
N GLN A 126 -7.29 0.47 15.67
CA GLN A 126 -7.71 1.77 16.13
C GLN A 126 -7.26 2.83 15.12
N LYS A 127 -8.19 3.44 14.39
CA LYS A 127 -7.88 4.53 13.46
C LYS A 127 -7.40 5.75 14.26
N THR A 128 -6.17 6.19 14.02
CA THR A 128 -5.55 7.34 14.71
C THR A 128 -5.49 8.58 13.82
N GLN A 129 -5.53 8.41 12.50
CA GLN A 129 -5.49 9.53 11.55
C GLN A 129 -6.25 9.20 10.26
N THR A 130 -6.90 10.22 9.72
CA THR A 130 -7.33 10.30 8.32
C THR A 130 -6.71 11.55 7.72
N MET A 131 -6.15 11.46 6.52
CA MET A 131 -5.61 12.62 5.81
C MET A 131 -5.70 12.44 4.28
N VAL A 132 -5.55 13.52 3.51
CA VAL A 132 -5.46 13.48 2.04
C VAL A 132 -3.99 13.59 1.64
N PRO A 133 -3.38 12.58 0.99
CA PRO A 133 -1.94 12.53 0.71
C PRO A 133 -1.53 13.43 -0.45
N TYR A 134 -1.90 14.71 -0.37
CA TYR A 134 -1.65 15.70 -1.40
C TYR A 134 -1.57 17.11 -0.81
N THR A 135 -0.96 18.03 -1.57
CA THR A 135 -0.77 19.42 -1.19
C THR A 135 -2.11 20.08 -0.84
N ASN A 136 -2.13 20.90 0.21
CA ASN A 136 -3.33 21.57 0.72
C ASN A 136 -4.48 20.63 1.10
N SER A 137 -4.17 19.36 1.42
CA SER A 137 -5.14 18.36 1.86
C SER A 137 -6.30 18.15 0.87
N THR A 138 -6.06 18.37 -0.42
CA THR A 138 -7.09 18.27 -1.48
C THR A 138 -6.53 17.53 -2.68
N MET A 139 -7.19 16.46 -3.12
CA MET A 139 -6.82 15.76 -4.35
C MET A 139 -7.22 16.58 -5.57
N PRO A 140 -6.40 16.61 -6.63
CA PRO A 140 -6.82 17.11 -7.93
C PRO A 140 -8.05 16.34 -8.43
N LYS A 141 -8.86 16.99 -9.26
CA LYS A 141 -10.09 16.38 -9.80
C LYS A 141 -9.75 15.10 -10.57
N GLY A 142 -10.36 13.99 -10.16
CA GLY A 142 -10.16 12.68 -10.77
C GLY A 142 -8.90 11.94 -10.31
N ALA A 143 -7.99 12.60 -9.58
CA ALA A 143 -6.80 11.98 -9.06
C ALA A 143 -7.10 11.09 -7.86
N THR A 144 -6.42 9.96 -7.76
CA THR A 144 -6.68 8.95 -6.73
C THR A 144 -5.38 8.26 -6.28
N PRO A 145 -5.22 7.96 -4.98
CA PRO A 145 -4.18 7.07 -4.50
C PRO A 145 -4.32 5.68 -5.14
N ALA A 146 -3.18 4.99 -5.31
CA ALA A 146 -3.15 3.62 -5.78
C ALA A 146 -2.29 2.72 -4.88
N GLU A 147 -0.98 2.73 -5.05
CA GLU A 147 -0.05 1.86 -4.32
C GLU A 147 0.52 2.58 -3.11
N ILE A 148 0.86 1.82 -2.05
CA ILE A 148 1.60 2.33 -0.91
C ILE A 148 2.71 1.38 -0.50
N ARG A 149 3.91 1.92 -0.33
CA ARG A 149 5.10 1.20 0.17
C ARG A 149 5.85 2.08 1.15
N MET A 150 6.74 1.49 1.95
CA MET A 150 7.51 2.24 2.91
C MET A 150 8.92 1.68 3.11
N VAL A 151 9.84 2.54 3.51
CA VAL A 151 11.17 2.18 4.01
C VAL A 151 11.50 3.09 5.19
N GLY A 152 11.77 2.49 6.35
CA GLY A 152 12.00 3.23 7.58
C GLY A 152 10.80 4.11 7.95
N ASN A 153 11.01 5.43 8.05
CA ASN A 153 9.96 6.39 8.37
C ASN A 153 9.38 7.10 7.14
N ALA A 154 9.80 6.75 5.92
CA ALA A 154 9.25 7.32 4.70
C ALA A 154 8.21 6.37 4.09
N LEU A 155 7.04 6.91 3.78
CA LEU A 155 6.02 6.22 2.98
C LEU A 155 5.92 6.88 1.61
N TYR A 156 5.66 6.05 0.61
CA TYR A 156 5.48 6.47 -0.78
C TYR A 156 4.09 6.06 -1.20
N VAL A 157 3.34 6.96 -1.84
CA VAL A 157 2.01 6.67 -2.37
C VAL A 157 1.97 7.10 -3.83
N SER A 158 1.53 6.21 -4.71
CA SER A 158 1.33 6.58 -6.11
C SER A 158 0.00 7.30 -6.28
N ILE A 159 0.00 8.41 -7.01
CA ILE A 159 -1.20 9.18 -7.32
C ILE A 159 -1.46 9.06 -8.82
N ARG A 160 -2.63 8.56 -9.18
CA ARG A 160 -3.04 8.42 -10.58
C ARG A 160 -3.71 9.70 -11.05
N THR A 161 -3.48 10.04 -12.33
CA THR A 161 -4.18 11.09 -13.08
C THR A 161 -4.15 12.47 -12.43
N ASP A 162 -3.15 12.77 -11.61
CA ASP A 162 -2.99 14.09 -11.00
C ASP A 162 -2.24 15.07 -11.91
N GLN A 163 -1.51 14.56 -12.91
CA GLN A 163 -0.68 15.35 -13.82
C GLN A 163 0.26 16.30 -13.08
N GLY A 164 0.72 15.91 -11.88
CA GLY A 164 1.53 16.76 -11.02
C GLY A 164 2.88 17.15 -11.63
N PHE A 165 3.32 16.41 -12.67
CA PHE A 165 4.54 16.63 -13.44
C PHE A 165 4.25 16.48 -14.94
N ALA A 166 3.21 17.17 -15.44
CA ALA A 166 2.70 17.03 -16.80
C ALA A 166 3.82 16.85 -17.86
N PRO A 167 3.78 15.79 -18.68
CA PRO A 167 2.65 14.88 -18.88
C PRO A 167 2.53 13.73 -17.86
N ASN A 168 3.42 13.66 -16.88
CA ASN A 168 3.52 12.58 -15.92
C ASN A 168 2.69 12.85 -14.67
N ASP A 169 2.28 11.76 -14.03
CA ASP A 169 1.65 11.78 -12.72
C ASP A 169 2.71 11.76 -11.59
N SER A 170 2.27 11.80 -10.32
CA SER A 170 3.16 11.87 -9.16
C SER A 170 3.28 10.58 -8.35
N ILE A 171 4.42 10.42 -7.70
CA ILE A 171 4.56 9.71 -6.42
C ILE A 171 4.64 10.77 -5.32
N VAL A 172 3.85 10.63 -4.24
CA VAL A 172 3.98 11.48 -3.05
C VAL A 172 4.82 10.76 -1.98
N THR A 173 5.65 11.51 -1.27
CA THR A 173 6.40 11.00 -0.11
C THR A 173 5.81 11.60 1.16
N LEU A 174 5.61 10.76 2.17
CA LEU A 174 5.09 11.12 3.49
C LEU A 174 6.13 10.81 4.57
N ASP A 175 6.21 11.68 5.58
CA ASP A 175 7.01 11.48 6.79
C ASP A 175 6.17 10.86 7.90
N ARG A 176 6.61 9.71 8.42
CA ARG A 176 6.07 9.09 9.62
C ARG A 176 6.69 9.71 10.88
N ASN A 177 5.85 10.15 11.79
CA ASN A 177 6.27 10.48 13.15
C ASN A 177 6.63 9.18 13.91
N PRO A 178 7.87 9.01 14.37
CA PRO A 178 8.32 7.75 14.96
C PRO A 178 7.61 7.38 16.25
N ARG A 179 7.11 8.38 17.00
CA ARG A 179 6.44 8.19 18.28
C ARG A 179 4.96 7.86 18.11
N THR A 180 4.25 8.66 17.32
CA THR A 180 2.79 8.54 17.18
C THR A 180 2.38 7.62 16.05
N GLY A 181 3.22 7.45 15.03
CA GLY A 181 2.89 6.76 13.79
C GLY A 181 2.06 7.59 12.81
N ALA A 182 1.65 8.81 13.19
CA ALA A 182 0.99 9.74 12.28
C ALA A 182 1.90 10.11 11.11
N VAL A 183 1.32 10.48 9.97
CA VAL A 183 2.05 10.86 8.77
C VAL A 183 1.70 12.26 8.30
N MET A 184 2.63 12.90 7.60
CA MET A 184 2.41 14.18 6.95
C MET A 184 3.07 14.22 5.58
N LEU A 185 2.53 15.02 4.66
CA LEU A 185 3.11 15.19 3.33
C LEU A 185 4.49 15.84 3.44
N ARG A 186 5.49 15.21 2.81
CA ARG A 186 6.83 15.78 2.65
C ARG A 186 6.94 16.51 1.31
N ASN A 187 6.86 15.78 0.21
CA ASN A 187 7.03 16.29 -1.15
C ASN A 187 6.37 15.36 -2.18
N LYS A 188 6.52 15.72 -3.46
CA LYS A 188 6.09 14.93 -4.61
C LYS A 188 7.22 14.83 -5.62
N THR A 189 7.25 13.75 -6.37
CA THR A 189 8.20 13.49 -7.46
C THR A 189 7.44 12.92 -8.65
N SER A 190 8.01 13.04 -9.86
CA SER A 190 7.40 12.44 -11.04
C SER A 190 7.36 10.92 -10.90
N SER A 191 6.31 10.29 -11.41
CA SER A 191 6.27 8.85 -11.65
C SER A 191 6.94 8.45 -12.95
N TYR A 192 7.38 9.43 -13.75
CA TYR A 192 7.94 9.26 -15.09
C TYR A 192 7.03 8.51 -16.07
N GLY A 193 5.72 8.63 -15.86
CA GLY A 193 4.71 8.12 -16.79
C GLY A 193 3.30 8.49 -16.33
N LYS A 194 2.29 7.81 -16.86
CA LYS A 194 0.88 8.07 -16.53
C LYS A 194 0.26 6.89 -15.82
N VAL A 195 -0.58 7.19 -14.83
CA VAL A 195 -1.32 6.23 -14.02
C VAL A 195 -0.36 5.26 -13.32
N PRO A 196 0.50 5.72 -12.40
CA PRO A 196 1.38 4.84 -11.62
C PRO A 196 0.53 3.91 -10.74
N ARG A 197 0.34 2.68 -11.22
CA ARG A 197 -0.67 1.75 -10.71
C ARG A 197 -0.14 0.92 -9.54
N THR A 198 1.12 0.52 -9.66
CA THR A 198 1.92 -0.18 -8.64
C THR A 198 3.36 0.28 -8.74
N PHE A 199 4.11 0.10 -7.66
CA PHE A 199 5.56 0.27 -7.64
C PHE A 199 6.13 -0.58 -6.51
N THR A 200 7.43 -0.83 -6.60
CA THR A 200 8.17 -1.60 -5.60
C THR A 200 9.54 -0.97 -5.37
N ILE A 201 10.09 -1.21 -4.19
CA ILE A 201 11.40 -0.73 -3.77
C ILE A 201 12.29 -1.97 -3.67
N ASN A 202 13.49 -1.92 -4.25
CA ASN A 202 14.42 -3.05 -4.22
C ASN A 202 14.92 -3.36 -2.79
N ARG A 203 15.54 -4.52 -2.58
CA ARG A 203 16.02 -4.96 -1.25
C ARG A 203 17.09 -4.04 -0.68
N ALA A 204 17.95 -3.46 -1.53
CA ALA A 204 18.93 -2.48 -1.09
C ALA A 204 18.29 -1.15 -0.62
N GLY A 205 17.06 -0.86 -1.06
CA GLY A 205 16.31 0.33 -0.69
C GLY A 205 16.80 1.60 -1.38
N ASP A 206 17.56 1.49 -2.47
CA ASP A 206 18.14 2.59 -3.24
C ASP A 206 17.53 2.76 -4.64
N LEU A 207 16.65 1.85 -5.05
CA LEU A 207 15.94 1.91 -6.33
C LEU A 207 14.45 1.66 -6.16
N VAL A 208 13.66 2.32 -7.00
CA VAL A 208 12.21 2.14 -7.10
C VAL A 208 11.85 1.80 -8.54
N ALA A 209 11.15 0.70 -8.77
CA ALA A 209 10.51 0.41 -10.04
C ALA A 209 9.05 0.86 -10.00
N ILE A 210 8.68 1.80 -10.86
CA ILE A 210 7.35 2.39 -10.95
C ILE A 210 6.66 1.87 -12.20
N GLY A 211 5.55 1.15 -12.01
CA GLY A 211 4.71 0.67 -13.09
C GLY A 211 3.66 1.70 -13.49
N ASN A 212 3.88 2.36 -14.63
CA ASN A 212 2.94 3.33 -15.19
C ASN A 212 1.99 2.65 -16.16
N GLN A 213 0.73 2.50 -15.75
CA GLN A 213 -0.26 1.72 -16.48
C GLN A 213 -0.54 2.29 -17.86
N ALA A 214 -0.90 3.57 -17.95
CA ALA A 214 -1.38 4.14 -19.21
C ALA A 214 -0.23 4.35 -20.22
N THR A 215 0.98 4.64 -19.75
CA THR A 215 2.14 4.69 -20.65
C THR A 215 2.69 3.30 -20.96
N SER A 216 2.29 2.25 -20.24
CA SER A 216 2.85 0.89 -20.34
C SER A 216 4.38 0.88 -20.18
N THR A 217 4.88 1.68 -19.24
CA THR A 217 6.31 1.80 -18.94
C THR A 217 6.63 1.37 -17.51
N VAL A 218 7.82 0.81 -17.32
CA VAL A 218 8.46 0.65 -16.02
C VAL A 218 9.60 1.66 -15.94
N ALA A 219 9.49 2.62 -15.03
CA ALA A 219 10.55 3.58 -14.74
C ALA A 219 11.35 3.12 -13.51
N ILE A 220 12.67 3.13 -13.60
CA ILE A 220 13.60 2.84 -12.51
C ILE A 220 14.14 4.17 -11.98
N VAL A 221 13.87 4.48 -10.71
CA VAL A 221 14.17 5.78 -10.10
C VAL A 221 15.11 5.61 -8.92
N ARG A 222 16.11 6.49 -8.77
CA ARG A 222 16.98 6.52 -7.58
C ARG A 222 16.17 6.89 -6.34
N ARG A 223 16.37 6.14 -5.26
CA ARG A 223 15.98 6.49 -3.90
C ARG A 223 17.24 6.78 -3.10
N ASP A 224 17.36 8.01 -2.63
CA ASP A 224 18.41 8.34 -1.67
C ASP A 224 18.14 7.59 -0.35
N ARG A 225 19.09 6.76 0.10
CA ARG A 225 18.88 5.86 1.25
C ARG A 225 18.78 6.61 2.58
N GLU A 226 19.43 7.76 2.69
CA GLU A 226 19.51 8.55 3.91
C GLU A 226 18.25 9.40 4.09
N THR A 227 17.88 10.13 3.06
CA THR A 227 16.74 11.06 3.07
C THR A 227 15.42 10.40 2.66
N GLY A 228 15.50 9.30 1.92
CA GLY A 228 14.35 8.66 1.29
C GLY A 228 13.77 9.43 0.11
N ASN A 229 14.45 10.45 -0.41
CA ASN A 229 13.96 11.20 -1.56
C ASN A 229 14.04 10.36 -2.83
N LEU A 230 13.00 10.43 -3.65
CA LEU A 230 13.04 9.91 -5.02
C LEU A 230 13.61 11.00 -5.93
N GLY A 231 14.47 10.61 -6.86
CA GLY A 231 15.20 11.55 -7.70
C GLY A 231 15.13 11.19 -9.17
N GLU A 232 16.32 11.09 -9.75
CA GLU A 232 16.57 10.85 -11.17
C GLU A 232 16.00 9.49 -11.65
N GLU A 233 15.39 9.51 -12.84
CA GLU A 233 15.12 8.30 -13.62
C GLU A 233 16.45 7.75 -14.17
N ILE A 234 16.77 6.50 -13.82
CA ILE A 234 17.98 5.81 -14.26
C ILE A 234 17.72 5.04 -15.55
N ALA A 235 16.51 4.51 -15.70
CA ALA A 235 16.11 3.75 -16.86
C ALA A 235 14.59 3.79 -17.00
N VAL A 236 14.11 3.66 -18.24
CA VAL A 236 12.70 3.44 -18.54
C VAL A 236 12.59 2.34 -19.58
N LEU A 237 11.67 1.40 -19.35
CA LEU A 237 11.38 0.32 -20.27
C LEU A 237 9.92 0.40 -20.70
N GLN A 238 9.68 0.46 -22.01
CA GLN A 238 8.37 0.24 -22.60
C GLN A 238 8.09 -1.28 -22.59
N VAL A 239 7.08 -1.72 -21.84
CA VAL A 239 6.78 -3.15 -21.64
C VAL A 239 5.53 -3.64 -22.38
N GLY A 240 4.84 -2.74 -23.08
CA GLY A 240 3.64 -3.07 -23.86
C GLY A 240 3.12 -1.87 -24.63
N GLU A 241 1.93 -1.99 -25.22
CA GLU A 241 1.28 -0.87 -25.90
C GLU A 241 0.70 0.12 -24.88
N PRO A 242 0.91 1.44 -25.04
CA PRO A 242 0.29 2.44 -24.17
C PRO A 242 -1.24 2.31 -24.15
N GLY A 243 -1.81 2.23 -22.95
CA GLY A 243 -3.25 2.17 -22.75
C GLY A 243 -3.92 3.55 -22.68
N LYS A 244 -5.24 3.58 -22.83
CA LYS A 244 -6.01 4.81 -22.64
C LYS A 244 -6.24 5.10 -21.14
N VAL A 245 -5.96 6.33 -20.69
CA VAL A 245 -6.29 6.78 -19.33
C VAL A 245 -7.78 6.57 -19.03
N GLY A 246 -8.09 6.01 -17.87
CA GLY A 246 -9.45 5.68 -17.44
C GLY A 246 -9.94 4.30 -17.88
N THR A 247 -9.11 3.51 -18.56
CA THR A 247 -9.39 2.10 -18.90
C THR A 247 -8.53 1.16 -18.06
N ALA A 248 -8.76 -0.15 -18.18
CA ALA A 248 -7.93 -1.19 -17.57
C ALA A 248 -6.76 -1.65 -18.47
N GLU A 249 -6.52 -0.95 -19.58
CA GLU A 249 -5.45 -1.27 -20.53
C GLU A 249 -4.07 -0.89 -19.99
N GLY A 250 -3.04 -1.55 -20.49
CA GLY A 250 -1.63 -1.28 -20.18
C GLY A 250 -1.07 -2.09 -19.00
N LEU A 251 0.01 -1.59 -18.40
CA LEU A 251 0.73 -2.28 -17.32
C LEU A 251 -0.08 -2.33 -16.02
N SER A 252 -0.32 -3.53 -15.48
CA SER A 252 -1.14 -3.70 -14.28
C SER A 252 -0.33 -3.73 -12.97
N SER A 253 0.83 -4.40 -12.97
CA SER A 253 1.62 -4.66 -11.77
C SER A 253 3.13 -4.70 -12.07
N VAL A 254 3.94 -4.29 -11.09
CA VAL A 254 5.40 -4.45 -11.08
C VAL A 254 5.82 -5.16 -9.81
N ILE A 255 6.64 -6.19 -9.96
CA ILE A 255 7.28 -6.95 -8.89
C ILE A 255 8.79 -6.89 -9.14
N TRP A 256 9.57 -6.78 -8.08
CA TRP A 256 11.02 -6.80 -8.13
C TRP A 256 11.48 -7.92 -7.21
N ASP A 257 11.96 -8.99 -7.83
CA ASP A 257 12.47 -10.17 -7.16
C ASP A 257 14.00 -10.16 -7.25
N GLU A 258 14.66 -10.28 -6.10
CA GLU A 258 16.12 -10.23 -5.94
C GLU A 258 16.62 -11.39 -5.08
#